data_AF-A0A2G2D195-F1
#
_entry.id   AF-A0A2G2D195-F1
#
_cell.length_a   1.000
_cell.length_b   1.000
_cell.length_c   1.000
_cell.angle_alpha   90.00
_cell.angle_beta   90.00
_cell.angle_gamma   90.00
#
_symmetry.space_group_name_H-M   'P 1'
#
loop_
_entity.id
_entity.type
_entity.pdbx_description
1 polymer ?
#
loop_
_entity_poly.entity_id
_entity_poly.type
_entity_poly.pdbx_seq_one_letter_code
_entity_poly.pdbx_strand_id
1 'polypeptide(L)'
;MSSFNYPAFPTAHGYMSEKIQQDYIAFAVSNRLLPTDAHRIAEIVSLDASNDIAKPIQFWQLFSVLGAERIVRIVEDFYRRVFADEEWFVSVFARVGGVRHHINTQASMWVDVMGGGPYYHGADFRLNFHHTHNAIQLMTERGAERWTRLMLDTLEDSAQHMTDDPRVRPALNTFLSFFMEKYAREFGFENNSVFGELNPPVRRKINFMKMSSDAIEAMTEQELREALAEHGVDVSLYPGKADLVNKAQML
;
A
#
# COMPACT_ATOMS: atom_id res chain seq x y z
N MET A 1 -24.90 1.47 -3.67
CA MET A 1 -25.30 1.59 -2.25
C MET A 1 -24.02 1.64 -1.44
N SER A 2 -23.90 2.54 -0.47
CA SER A 2 -22.79 2.56 0.49
C SER A 2 -22.73 1.23 1.22
N SER A 3 -21.61 0.51 1.11
CA SER A 3 -21.43 -0.80 1.75
C SER A 3 -20.98 -0.66 3.21
N PHE A 4 -20.33 0.45 3.54
CA PHE A 4 -19.83 0.77 4.87
C PHE A 4 -20.24 2.18 5.31
N ASN A 5 -20.25 2.43 6.62
CA ASN A 5 -20.48 3.75 7.20
C ASN A 5 -19.22 4.21 7.94
N TYR A 6 -18.32 4.89 7.25
CA TYR A 6 -17.12 5.45 7.88
C TYR A 6 -17.44 6.74 8.61
N PRO A 7 -16.81 7.00 9.76
CA PRO A 7 -16.79 8.34 10.34
C PRO A 7 -16.15 9.33 9.35
N ALA A 8 -16.69 10.55 9.29
CA ALA A 8 -16.13 11.61 8.46
C ALA A 8 -14.86 12.20 9.10
N PHE A 9 -13.74 11.49 9.00
CA PHE A 9 -12.45 11.99 9.47
C PHE A 9 -11.91 13.09 8.53
N PRO A 10 -11.37 14.20 9.06
CA PRO A 10 -10.82 15.26 8.23
C PRO A 10 -9.46 14.85 7.66
N THR A 11 -9.43 14.38 6.41
CA THR A 11 -8.19 13.99 5.74
C THR A 11 -7.37 15.18 5.28
N ALA A 12 -6.05 15.07 5.35
CA ALA A 12 -5.12 16.04 4.80
C ALA A 12 -3.78 15.39 4.46
N HIS A 13 -3.04 15.97 3.50
CA HIS A 13 -1.66 15.58 3.28
C HIS A 13 -0.81 15.98 4.50
N GLY A 14 -0.03 15.03 4.99
CA GLY A 14 1.02 15.24 5.96
C GLY A 14 2.37 15.50 5.30
N TYR A 15 3.44 15.43 6.08
CA TYR A 15 4.80 15.71 5.60
C TYR A 15 5.34 14.62 4.66
N MET A 16 4.78 13.42 4.70
CA MET A 16 5.23 12.27 3.91
C MET A 16 4.20 11.78 2.91
N SER A 17 2.91 12.06 3.09
CA SER A 17 1.83 11.39 2.35
C SER A 17 1.95 11.53 0.84
N GLU A 18 2.14 12.76 0.32
CA GLU A 18 2.21 12.99 -1.13
C GLU A 18 3.44 12.31 -1.75
N LYS A 19 4.62 12.46 -1.14
CA LYS A 19 5.85 11.83 -1.62
C LYS A 19 5.71 10.30 -1.64
N ILE A 20 5.23 9.70 -0.55
CA ILE A 20 5.10 8.25 -0.45
C ILE A 20 4.01 7.72 -1.40
N GLN A 21 2.92 8.47 -1.59
CA GLN A 21 1.91 8.17 -2.61
C GLN A 21 2.54 8.15 -4.00
N GLN A 22 3.30 9.18 -4.38
CA GLN A 22 3.96 9.25 -5.69
C GLN A 22 5.00 8.12 -5.88
N ASP A 23 5.82 7.85 -4.86
CA ASP A 23 6.82 6.78 -4.88
C ASP A 23 6.13 5.41 -5.08
N TYR A 24 5.04 5.15 -4.35
CA TYR A 24 4.27 3.92 -4.51
C TYR A 24 3.58 3.85 -5.87
N ILE A 25 2.97 4.92 -6.37
CA ILE A 25 2.35 4.92 -7.70
C ILE A 25 3.38 4.57 -8.77
N ALA A 26 4.57 5.17 -8.72
CA ALA A 26 5.65 4.84 -9.65
C ALA A 26 6.07 3.36 -9.56
N PHE A 27 6.24 2.84 -8.34
CA PHE A 27 6.52 1.42 -8.09
C PHE A 27 5.40 0.50 -8.59
N ALA A 28 4.15 0.83 -8.33
CA ALA A 28 3.01 0.01 -8.70
C ALA A 28 2.78 0.02 -10.22
N VAL A 29 3.04 1.14 -10.90
CA VAL A 29 3.01 1.22 -12.36
C VAL A 29 4.10 0.35 -12.99
N SER A 30 5.34 0.41 -12.49
CA SER A 30 6.43 -0.40 -13.04
C SER A 30 6.19 -1.91 -12.85
N ASN A 31 5.42 -2.28 -11.82
CA ASN A 31 5.00 -3.65 -11.53
C ASN A 31 3.62 -4.02 -12.10
N ARG A 32 3.00 -3.16 -12.93
CA ARG A 32 1.67 -3.37 -13.55
C ARG A 32 0.53 -3.63 -12.54
N LEU A 33 0.68 -3.11 -11.33
CA LEU A 33 -0.34 -3.13 -10.27
C LEU A 33 -1.29 -1.94 -10.39
N LEU A 34 -0.84 -0.83 -10.98
CA LEU A 34 -1.64 0.35 -11.28
C LEU A 34 -1.47 0.74 -12.76
N PRO A 35 -2.47 1.42 -13.37
CA PRO A 35 -2.37 1.87 -14.75
C PRO A 35 -1.35 3.01 -14.90
N THR A 36 -0.78 3.18 -16.08
CA THR A 36 0.29 4.16 -16.35
C THR A 36 -0.11 5.62 -16.06
N ASP A 37 -1.40 5.93 -16.11
CA ASP A 37 -1.98 7.23 -15.79
C ASP A 37 -2.56 7.33 -14.37
N ALA A 38 -2.21 6.40 -13.46
CA ALA A 38 -2.74 6.34 -12.10
C ALA A 38 -2.64 7.66 -11.31
N HIS A 39 -1.59 8.43 -11.54
CA HIS A 39 -1.38 9.77 -10.96
C HIS A 39 -2.44 10.82 -11.37
N ARG A 40 -3.33 10.50 -12.33
CA ARG A 40 -4.43 11.35 -12.80
C ARG A 40 -5.80 10.79 -12.46
N ILE A 41 -5.86 9.58 -11.89
CA ILE A 41 -7.12 8.93 -11.55
C ILE A 41 -7.55 9.44 -10.18
N ALA A 42 -8.62 10.24 -10.14
CA ALA A 42 -9.09 10.93 -8.95
C ALA A 42 -9.28 9.97 -7.76
N GLU A 43 -9.86 8.79 -7.99
CA GLU A 43 -10.08 7.80 -6.93
C GLU A 43 -8.80 7.13 -6.42
N ILE A 44 -7.72 7.13 -7.21
CA ILE A 44 -6.41 6.65 -6.75
C ILE A 44 -5.75 7.76 -5.93
N VAL A 45 -5.69 9.00 -6.42
CA VAL A 45 -4.94 10.07 -5.74
C VAL A 45 -5.66 10.70 -4.54
N SER A 46 -6.97 10.48 -4.42
CA SER A 46 -7.79 10.91 -3.27
C SER A 46 -7.25 10.36 -1.95
N LEU A 47 -7.41 11.14 -0.86
CA LEU A 47 -7.21 10.70 0.53
C LEU A 47 -8.46 10.05 1.14
N ASP A 48 -9.60 10.16 0.47
CA ASP A 48 -10.84 9.53 0.87
C ASP A 48 -11.03 8.19 0.16
N ALA A 49 -11.26 7.14 0.94
CA ALA A 49 -11.54 5.80 0.43
C ALA A 49 -12.92 5.76 -0.25
N SER A 50 -13.00 5.04 -1.38
CA SER A 50 -14.28 4.77 -2.01
C SER A 50 -15.12 3.79 -1.19
N ASN A 51 -16.43 4.03 -1.12
CA ASN A 51 -17.39 3.11 -0.52
C ASN A 51 -17.85 1.97 -1.46
N ASP A 52 -17.25 1.90 -2.66
CA ASP A 52 -17.42 0.80 -3.61
C ASP A 52 -16.47 -0.35 -3.27
N ILE A 53 -17.02 -1.47 -2.79
CA ILE A 53 -16.26 -2.67 -2.42
C ILE A 53 -15.37 -3.21 -3.54
N ALA A 54 -15.71 -2.96 -4.81
CA ALA A 54 -14.90 -3.41 -5.94
C ALA A 54 -13.62 -2.58 -6.14
N LYS A 55 -13.50 -1.42 -5.47
CA LYS A 55 -12.32 -0.56 -5.53
C LYS A 55 -11.44 -0.79 -4.30
N PRO A 56 -10.15 -1.11 -4.46
CA PRO A 56 -9.25 -1.26 -3.32
C PRO A 56 -9.02 0.07 -2.62
N ILE A 57 -8.86 0.03 -1.30
CA ILE A 57 -8.45 1.19 -0.50
C ILE A 57 -6.94 1.37 -0.70
N GLN A 58 -6.53 2.52 -1.24
CA GLN A 58 -5.10 2.84 -1.27
C GLN A 58 -4.62 3.18 0.13
N PHE A 59 -3.39 2.83 0.51
CA PHE A 59 -3.00 2.98 1.92
C PHE A 59 -2.97 4.44 2.42
N TRP A 60 -2.80 5.42 1.53
CA TRP A 60 -2.94 6.85 1.87
C TRP A 60 -4.40 7.30 2.08
N GLN A 61 -5.36 6.37 1.95
CA GLN A 61 -6.77 6.58 2.24
C GLN A 61 -7.19 5.97 3.58
N LEU A 62 -6.33 5.19 4.22
CA LEU A 62 -6.67 4.44 5.44
C LEU A 62 -7.10 5.34 6.58
N PHE A 63 -6.62 6.59 6.66
CA PHE A 63 -7.08 7.52 7.68
C PHE A 63 -8.58 7.84 7.57
N SER A 64 -9.12 7.97 6.35
CA SER A 64 -10.55 8.21 6.12
C SER A 64 -11.45 7.07 6.62
N VAL A 65 -10.88 5.88 6.86
CA VAL A 65 -11.60 4.68 7.33
C VAL A 65 -11.33 4.38 8.80
N LEU A 66 -10.06 4.48 9.22
CA LEU A 66 -9.60 4.10 10.56
C LEU A 66 -9.60 5.25 11.56
N GLY A 67 -9.26 6.46 11.10
CA GLY A 67 -8.92 7.58 11.97
C GLY A 67 -7.70 7.32 12.86
N ALA A 68 -7.30 8.34 13.62
CA ALA A 68 -6.09 8.28 14.44
C ALA A 68 -6.15 7.21 15.54
N GLU A 69 -7.31 7.06 16.19
CA GLU A 69 -7.45 6.16 17.34
C GLU A 69 -7.14 4.70 16.97
N ARG A 70 -7.76 4.18 15.90
CA ARG A 70 -7.55 2.79 15.47
C ARG A 70 -6.12 2.55 15.01
N ILE A 71 -5.53 3.51 14.28
CA ILE A 71 -4.13 3.45 13.86
C ILE A 71 -3.20 3.38 15.08
N VAL A 72 -3.41 4.25 16.08
CA VAL A 72 -2.62 4.25 17.32
C VAL A 72 -2.75 2.92 18.06
N ARG A 73 -3.94 2.31 18.12
CA ARG A 73 -4.16 1.03 18.79
C ARG A 73 -3.41 -0.13 18.13
N ILE A 74 -3.42 -0.21 16.80
CA ILE A 74 -2.64 -1.23 16.06
C ILE A 74 -1.14 -1.09 16.37
N VAL A 75 -0.62 0.14 16.32
CA VAL A 75 0.79 0.41 16.63
C VAL A 75 1.13 0.15 18.11
N GLU A 76 0.19 0.44 19.02
CA GLU A 76 0.32 0.12 20.45
C GLU A 76 0.44 -1.39 20.67
N ASP A 77 -0.44 -2.19 20.06
CA ASP A 77 -0.39 -3.65 20.15
C ASP A 77 0.92 -4.20 19.56
N PHE A 78 1.39 -3.63 18.45
CA PHE A 78 2.71 -3.95 17.89
C PHE A 78 3.84 -3.72 18.88
N TYR A 79 3.96 -2.52 19.44
CA TYR A 79 5.09 -2.23 20.34
C TYR A 79 5.00 -2.94 21.69
N ARG A 80 3.80 -3.31 22.16
CA ARG A 80 3.66 -4.22 23.30
C ARG A 80 4.32 -5.56 23.02
N ARG A 81 4.14 -6.12 21.82
CA ARG A 81 4.83 -7.37 21.41
C ARG A 81 6.33 -7.16 21.26
N VAL A 82 6.75 -6.08 20.59
CA VAL A 82 8.18 -5.74 20.43
C VAL A 82 8.88 -5.69 21.78
N PHE A 83 8.31 -5.02 22.79
CA PHE A 83 8.93 -4.86 24.11
C PHE A 83 8.78 -6.09 25.02
N ALA A 84 7.97 -7.07 24.64
CA ALA A 84 7.86 -8.37 25.31
C ALA A 84 8.75 -9.44 24.67
N ASP A 85 9.53 -9.09 23.64
CA ASP A 85 10.32 -10.00 22.84
C ASP A 85 11.72 -10.29 23.42
N GLU A 86 12.52 -11.05 22.67
CA GLU A 86 13.90 -11.40 22.96
C GLU A 86 14.80 -10.16 23.12
N GLU A 87 15.69 -10.21 24.11
CA GLU A 87 16.54 -9.09 24.51
C GLU A 87 17.38 -8.52 23.36
N TRP A 88 17.90 -9.39 22.46
CA TRP A 88 18.70 -8.95 21.33
C TRP A 88 17.93 -7.99 20.40
N PHE A 89 16.62 -8.19 20.24
CA PHE A 89 15.74 -7.36 19.44
C PHE A 89 15.28 -6.13 20.24
N VAL A 90 14.76 -6.35 21.46
CA VAL A 90 14.28 -5.28 22.35
C VAL A 90 15.35 -4.23 22.62
N SER A 91 16.60 -4.65 22.82
CA SER A 91 17.69 -3.75 23.23
C SER A 91 17.99 -2.65 22.21
N VAL A 92 17.66 -2.86 20.92
CA VAL A 92 17.84 -1.83 19.89
C VAL A 92 16.81 -0.71 20.08
N PHE A 93 15.55 -1.06 20.35
CA PHE A 93 14.49 -0.09 20.63
C PHE A 93 14.68 0.60 21.98
N ALA A 94 15.00 -0.17 23.03
CA ALA A 94 15.12 0.33 24.40
C ALA A 94 16.24 1.36 24.58
N ARG A 95 17.30 1.28 23.75
CA ARG A 95 18.39 2.29 23.71
C ARG A 95 17.94 3.65 23.20
N VAL A 96 16.90 3.70 22.37
CA VAL A 96 16.36 4.93 21.77
C VAL A 96 15.31 5.57 22.69
N GLY A 97 14.46 4.74 23.28
CA GLY A 97 13.40 5.20 24.17
C GLY A 97 12.48 4.08 24.62
N GLY A 98 11.64 4.36 25.62
CA GLY A 98 10.65 3.41 26.13
C GLY A 98 9.47 3.19 25.16
N VAL A 99 8.63 2.19 25.45
CA VAL A 99 7.50 1.76 24.60
C VAL A 99 6.63 2.92 24.11
N ARG A 100 6.29 3.89 24.98
CA ARG A 100 5.46 5.06 24.60
C ARG A 100 6.12 5.96 23.55
N HIS A 101 7.45 6.09 23.57
CA HIS A 101 8.17 6.88 22.58
C HIS A 101 8.00 6.29 21.18
N HIS A 102 8.14 4.96 21.09
CA HIS A 102 8.02 4.23 19.84
C HIS A 102 6.59 4.18 19.31
N ILE A 103 5.61 3.95 20.19
CA ILE A 103 4.18 4.01 19.84
C ILE A 103 3.85 5.37 19.22
N ASN A 104 4.17 6.46 19.92
CA ASN A 104 3.88 7.80 19.44
C ASN A 104 4.58 8.09 18.11
N THR A 105 5.85 7.71 17.98
CA THR A 105 6.65 8.00 16.79
C THR A 105 6.15 7.26 15.56
N GLN A 106 5.90 5.95 15.66
CA GLN A 106 5.44 5.16 14.52
C GLN A 106 3.97 5.46 14.19
N ALA A 107 3.10 5.65 15.19
CA ALA A 107 1.70 6.00 14.95
C ALA A 107 1.59 7.36 14.26
N SER A 108 2.39 8.36 14.66
CA SER A 108 2.48 9.63 13.95
C SER A 108 2.89 9.46 12.49
N MET A 109 3.84 8.57 12.19
CA MET A 109 4.26 8.26 10.82
C MET A 109 3.12 7.61 10.01
N TRP A 110 2.44 6.63 10.59
CA TRP A 110 1.30 5.97 9.94
C TRP A 110 0.17 6.95 9.67
N VAL A 111 -0.24 7.75 10.67
CA VAL A 111 -1.29 8.76 10.49
C VAL A 111 -0.91 9.77 9.41
N ASP A 112 0.34 10.22 9.37
CA ASP A 112 0.84 11.15 8.35
C ASP A 112 0.74 10.52 6.96
N VAL A 113 1.35 9.36 6.73
CA VAL A 113 1.33 8.68 5.42
C VAL A 113 -0.09 8.30 4.98
N MET A 114 -0.95 7.90 5.93
CA MET A 114 -2.31 7.41 5.66
C MET A 114 -3.35 8.52 5.40
N GLY A 115 -2.95 9.79 5.38
CA GLY A 115 -3.82 10.91 5.01
C GLY A 115 -4.43 11.67 6.19
N GLY A 116 -3.87 11.54 7.40
CA GLY A 116 -4.35 12.23 8.60
C GLY A 116 -3.81 13.65 8.81
N GLY A 117 -2.87 14.09 7.97
CA GLY A 117 -2.23 15.40 8.10
C GLY A 117 -0.84 15.36 8.73
N PRO A 118 -0.25 16.52 9.05
CA PRO A 118 1.19 16.67 9.32
C PRO A 118 1.59 16.23 10.73
N TYR A 119 1.51 14.93 11.02
CA TYR A 119 1.81 14.36 12.34
C TYR A 119 3.27 13.91 12.49
N TYR A 120 4.01 13.69 11.40
CA TYR A 120 5.38 13.15 11.47
C TYR A 120 6.45 14.18 11.09
N HIS A 121 6.73 15.10 12.03
CA HIS A 121 7.76 16.12 11.85
C HIS A 121 9.13 15.51 11.52
N GLY A 122 9.81 16.12 10.55
CA GLY A 122 11.11 15.67 10.04
C GLY A 122 11.02 14.67 8.88
N ALA A 123 9.83 14.14 8.58
CA ALA A 123 9.51 13.38 7.37
C ALA A 123 10.54 12.28 7.04
N ASP A 124 10.84 12.10 5.76
CA ASP A 124 11.78 11.08 5.25
C ASP A 124 13.19 11.24 5.83
N PHE A 125 13.64 12.47 6.13
CA PHE A 125 14.93 12.71 6.80
C PHE A 125 14.97 12.07 8.18
N ARG A 126 13.94 12.31 9.01
CA ARG A 126 13.86 11.71 10.35
C ARG A 126 13.77 10.19 10.27
N LEU A 127 13.00 9.67 9.32
CA LEU A 127 12.84 8.23 9.13
C LEU A 127 14.16 7.56 8.74
N ASN A 128 14.86 8.11 7.75
CA ASN A 128 16.18 7.61 7.35
C ASN A 128 17.18 7.75 8.51
N PHE A 129 17.21 8.89 9.20
CA PHE A 129 18.10 9.06 10.35
C PHE A 129 17.87 7.98 11.42
N HIS A 130 16.61 7.66 11.72
CA HIS A 130 16.27 6.61 12.65
C HIS A 130 16.79 5.24 12.20
N HIS A 131 16.55 4.82 10.95
CA HIS A 131 17.03 3.51 10.48
C HIS A 131 18.56 3.44 10.38
N THR A 132 19.21 4.51 9.94
CA THR A 132 20.66 4.55 9.74
C THR A 132 21.45 4.65 11.05
N HIS A 133 20.94 5.36 12.05
CA HIS A 133 21.72 5.66 13.27
C HIS A 133 21.18 4.98 14.52
N ASN A 134 19.87 4.74 14.60
CA ASN A 134 19.24 4.22 15.82
C ASN A 134 18.85 2.74 15.69
N ALA A 135 18.43 2.30 14.50
CA ALA A 135 17.91 0.96 14.27
C ALA A 135 18.77 0.14 13.29
N ILE A 136 19.98 0.60 12.93
CA ILE A 136 20.82 -0.05 11.90
C ILE A 136 21.09 -1.52 12.17
N GLN A 137 21.18 -1.90 13.45
CA GLN A 137 21.37 -3.30 13.89
C GLN A 137 20.21 -4.23 13.50
N LEU A 138 19.02 -3.67 13.26
CA LEU A 138 17.84 -4.39 12.80
C LEU A 138 17.56 -4.22 11.31
N MET A 139 18.31 -3.38 10.59
CA MET A 139 18.20 -3.23 9.14
C MET A 139 18.95 -4.36 8.41
N THR A 140 18.58 -5.59 8.75
CA THR A 140 19.15 -6.85 8.27
C THR A 140 18.01 -7.82 7.96
N GLU A 141 18.30 -8.89 7.22
CA GLU A 141 17.30 -9.94 6.94
C GLU A 141 16.69 -10.51 8.23
N ARG A 142 17.52 -10.86 9.22
CA ARG A 142 17.05 -11.39 10.52
C ARG A 142 16.18 -10.37 11.27
N GLY A 143 16.56 -9.10 11.25
CA GLY A 143 15.80 -8.04 11.90
C GLY A 143 14.45 -7.82 11.21
N ALA A 144 14.43 -7.79 9.88
CA ALA A 144 13.23 -7.70 9.06
C ALA A 144 12.30 -8.89 9.27
N GLU A 145 12.82 -10.12 9.25
CA GLU A 145 12.02 -11.33 9.52
C GLU A 145 11.34 -11.27 10.89
N ARG A 146 12.09 -10.86 11.93
CA ARG A 146 11.53 -10.77 13.28
C ARG A 146 10.48 -9.67 13.38
N TRP A 147 10.75 -8.50 12.82
CA TRP A 147 9.81 -7.39 12.79
C TRP A 147 8.52 -7.78 12.05
N THR A 148 8.64 -8.42 10.89
CA THR A 148 7.51 -8.90 10.09
C THR A 148 6.67 -9.91 10.84
N ARG A 149 7.30 -10.88 11.53
CA ARG A 149 6.58 -11.87 12.34
C ARG A 149 5.75 -11.20 13.44
N LEU A 150 6.36 -10.29 14.20
CA LEU A 150 5.66 -9.56 15.26
C LEU A 150 4.50 -8.73 14.70
N MET A 151 4.70 -8.07 13.56
CA MET A 151 3.67 -7.25 12.92
C MET A 151 2.52 -8.13 12.38
N LEU A 152 2.83 -9.31 11.81
CA LEU A 152 1.82 -10.29 11.41
C LEU A 152 0.96 -10.71 12.61
N ASP A 153 1.59 -11.15 13.69
CA ASP A 153 0.88 -11.58 14.91
C ASP A 153 0.03 -10.43 15.49
N THR A 154 0.53 -9.19 15.44
CA THR A 154 -0.27 -8.02 15.80
C THR A 154 -1.49 -7.88 14.93
N LEU A 155 -1.33 -7.92 13.61
CA LEU A 155 -2.43 -7.62 12.71
C LEU A 155 -3.51 -8.71 12.73
N GLU A 156 -3.15 -9.97 12.97
CA GLU A 156 -4.11 -11.05 13.23
C GLU A 156 -4.92 -10.82 14.52
N ASP A 157 -4.26 -10.35 15.59
CA ASP A 157 -4.90 -10.10 16.89
C ASP A 157 -5.54 -8.70 17.03
N SER A 158 -5.38 -7.84 16.02
CA SER A 158 -5.90 -6.46 15.99
C SER A 158 -7.14 -6.29 15.09
N ALA A 159 -7.84 -7.37 14.74
CA ALA A 159 -9.04 -7.34 13.90
C ALA A 159 -10.10 -6.35 14.42
N GLN A 160 -10.29 -6.23 15.74
CA GLN A 160 -11.21 -5.26 16.35
C GLN A 160 -10.88 -3.79 16.01
N HIS A 161 -9.63 -3.50 15.63
CA HIS A 161 -9.19 -2.17 15.24
C HIS A 161 -9.39 -1.90 13.73
N MET A 162 -9.64 -2.91 12.90
CA MET A 162 -9.64 -2.81 11.43
C MET A 162 -11.00 -2.62 10.75
N THR A 163 -12.04 -2.19 11.47
CA THR A 163 -13.42 -2.05 10.93
C THR A 163 -13.95 -3.34 10.29
N ASP A 164 -15.19 -3.32 9.79
CA ASP A 164 -15.76 -4.48 9.07
C ASP A 164 -15.48 -4.45 7.56
N ASP A 165 -14.73 -3.46 7.07
CA ASP A 165 -14.35 -3.38 5.66
C ASP A 165 -13.17 -4.31 5.36
N PRO A 166 -13.39 -5.39 4.58
CA PRO A 166 -12.36 -6.39 4.31
C PRO A 166 -11.17 -5.83 3.51
N ARG A 167 -11.31 -4.65 2.90
CA ARG A 167 -10.23 -3.99 2.14
C ARG A 167 -9.17 -3.33 3.03
N VAL A 168 -9.46 -3.12 4.32
CA VAL A 168 -8.51 -2.49 5.26
C VAL A 168 -7.25 -3.34 5.43
N ARG A 169 -7.40 -4.65 5.63
CA ARG A 169 -6.26 -5.57 5.85
C ARG A 169 -5.33 -5.62 4.62
N PRO A 170 -5.82 -5.83 3.38
CA PRO A 170 -4.98 -5.73 2.18
C PRO A 170 -4.29 -4.37 1.98
N ALA A 171 -4.96 -3.26 2.32
CA ALA A 171 -4.37 -1.93 2.23
C ALA A 171 -3.21 -1.75 3.23
N LEU A 172 -3.36 -2.23 4.47
CA LEU A 172 -2.27 -2.26 5.46
C LEU A 172 -1.12 -3.16 5.01
N ASN A 173 -1.42 -4.34 4.48
CA ASN A 173 -0.40 -5.27 3.97
C ASN A 173 0.38 -4.65 2.81
N THR A 174 -0.29 -3.92 1.92
CA THR A 174 0.32 -3.20 0.81
C THR A 174 1.27 -2.12 1.30
N PHE A 175 0.85 -1.33 2.30
CA PHE A 175 1.71 -0.33 2.94
C PHE A 175 2.97 -0.96 3.54
N LEU A 176 2.80 -2.01 4.35
CA LEU A 176 3.92 -2.69 5.02
C LEU A 176 4.88 -3.34 4.02
N SER A 177 4.35 -4.00 2.99
CA SER A 177 5.14 -4.63 1.93
C SER A 177 5.94 -3.60 1.14
N PHE A 178 5.32 -2.46 0.78
CA PHE A 178 6.02 -1.40 0.06
C PHE A 178 7.17 -0.80 0.88
N PHE A 179 6.95 -0.54 2.17
CA PHE A 179 8.01 -0.01 3.03
C PHE A 179 9.12 -1.03 3.30
N MET A 180 8.78 -2.30 3.53
CA MET A 180 9.79 -3.35 3.72
C MET A 180 10.66 -3.52 2.47
N GLU A 181 10.04 -3.51 1.29
CA GLU A 181 10.74 -3.56 0.01
C GLU A 181 11.64 -2.32 -0.21
N LYS A 182 11.16 -1.13 0.17
CA LYS A 182 12.00 0.09 0.19
C LYS A 182 13.23 -0.11 1.07
N TYR A 183 13.06 -0.61 2.29
CA TYR A 183 14.16 -0.80 3.25
C TYR A 183 15.12 -1.92 2.83
N ALA A 184 14.63 -3.02 2.30
CA ALA A 184 15.46 -4.10 1.77
C ALA A 184 16.44 -3.59 0.71
N ARG A 185 15.96 -2.76 -0.22
CA ARG A 185 16.80 -2.12 -1.23
C ARG A 185 17.78 -1.09 -0.64
N GLU A 186 17.31 -0.28 0.30
CA GLU A 186 18.13 0.80 0.92
C GLU A 186 19.27 0.25 1.77
N PHE A 187 19.04 -0.85 2.49
CA PHE A 187 19.99 -1.44 3.44
C PHE A 187 20.65 -2.74 2.94
N GLY A 188 20.28 -3.22 1.74
CA GLY A 188 20.95 -4.31 1.05
C GLY A 188 20.71 -5.69 1.65
N PHE A 189 19.48 -5.98 2.10
CA PHE A 189 19.09 -7.31 2.57
C PHE A 189 18.01 -7.93 1.67
N GLU A 190 17.90 -9.26 1.68
CA GLU A 190 16.87 -9.97 0.92
C GLU A 190 15.50 -9.82 1.59
N ASN A 191 14.48 -9.42 0.81
CA ASN A 191 13.14 -9.22 1.32
C ASN A 191 12.32 -10.52 1.29
N ASN A 192 12.37 -11.27 2.37
CA ASN A 192 11.56 -12.48 2.58
C ASN A 192 10.22 -12.21 3.31
N SER A 193 9.84 -10.95 3.49
CA SER A 193 8.66 -10.58 4.27
C SER A 193 7.36 -10.80 3.49
N VAL A 194 6.40 -11.47 4.12
CA VAL A 194 5.07 -11.74 3.54
C VAL A 194 4.00 -11.30 4.53
N PHE A 195 3.28 -10.22 4.23
CA PHE A 195 2.23 -9.67 5.12
C PHE A 195 0.82 -10.24 4.88
N GLY A 196 0.66 -11.11 3.88
CA GLY A 196 -0.63 -11.68 3.46
C GLY A 196 -1.13 -11.10 2.14
N GLU A 197 -2.44 -11.16 1.91
CA GLU A 197 -3.08 -10.62 0.70
C GLU A 197 -2.81 -9.12 0.57
N LEU A 198 -2.40 -8.67 -0.62
CA LEU A 198 -2.17 -7.26 -0.95
C LEU A 198 -3.37 -6.71 -1.71
N ASN A 199 -3.39 -5.39 -1.92
CA ASN A 199 -4.38 -4.78 -2.80
C ASN A 199 -4.31 -5.43 -4.20
N PRO A 200 -5.46 -5.81 -4.77
CA PRO A 200 -5.49 -6.31 -6.13
C PRO A 200 -5.05 -5.22 -7.13
N PRO A 201 -4.51 -5.60 -8.29
CA PRO A 201 -4.20 -4.65 -9.35
C PRO A 201 -5.43 -3.84 -9.75
N VAL A 202 -5.27 -2.52 -9.86
CA VAL A 202 -6.30 -1.66 -10.45
C VAL A 202 -6.04 -1.61 -11.95
N ARG A 203 -7.00 -2.09 -12.74
CA ARG A 203 -6.93 -2.05 -14.20
C ARG A 203 -7.95 -1.06 -14.73
N ARG A 204 -7.54 -0.27 -15.73
CA ARG A 204 -8.49 0.56 -16.45
C ARG A 204 -9.26 -0.34 -17.40
N LYS A 205 -10.59 -0.39 -17.26
CA LYS A 205 -11.44 -0.98 -18.30
C LYS A 205 -11.23 -0.21 -19.59
N ILE A 206 -10.63 -0.88 -20.56
CA ILE A 206 -10.48 -0.34 -21.91
C ILE A 206 -11.88 -0.27 -22.52
N ASN A 207 -12.17 0.79 -23.26
CA ASN A 207 -13.40 0.90 -24.03
C ASN A 207 -13.00 1.11 -25.48
N PHE A 208 -12.98 0.03 -26.24
CA PHE A 208 -12.52 0.05 -27.62
C PHE A 208 -13.34 1.01 -28.50
N MET A 209 -14.66 1.13 -28.26
CA MET A 209 -15.53 2.08 -28.96
C MET A 209 -15.14 3.56 -28.76
N LYS A 210 -14.36 3.88 -27.71
CA LYS A 210 -13.90 5.26 -27.42
C LYS A 210 -12.44 5.49 -27.81
N MET A 211 -11.77 4.50 -28.37
CA MET A 211 -10.38 4.60 -28.81
C MET A 211 -10.29 4.86 -30.31
N SER A 212 -9.24 5.56 -30.76
CA SER A 212 -8.91 5.63 -32.18
C SER A 212 -8.24 4.33 -32.65
N SER A 213 -8.28 4.05 -33.94
CA SER A 213 -7.58 2.91 -34.55
C SER A 213 -6.09 2.91 -34.19
N ASP A 214 -5.42 4.06 -34.31
CA ASP A 214 -4.01 4.23 -33.95
C ASP A 214 -3.74 3.87 -32.47
N ALA A 215 -4.65 4.25 -31.57
CA ALA A 215 -4.51 3.94 -30.15
C ALA A 215 -4.66 2.43 -29.88
N ILE A 216 -5.57 1.75 -30.59
CA ILE A 216 -5.73 0.29 -30.52
C ILE A 216 -4.51 -0.42 -31.10
N GLU A 217 -3.97 0.05 -32.23
CA GLU A 217 -2.76 -0.51 -32.87
C GLU A 217 -1.51 -0.34 -32.02
N ALA A 218 -1.41 0.76 -31.27
CA ALA A 218 -0.29 1.05 -30.37
C ALA A 218 -0.24 0.13 -29.15
N MET A 219 -1.36 -0.49 -28.76
CA MET A 219 -1.40 -1.42 -27.63
C MET A 219 -0.50 -2.64 -27.86
N THR A 220 0.06 -3.19 -26.79
CA THR A 220 0.78 -4.47 -26.85
C THR A 220 -0.20 -5.63 -27.06
N GLU A 221 0.31 -6.76 -27.56
CA GLU A 221 -0.51 -7.97 -27.74
C GLU A 221 -1.15 -8.42 -26.42
N GLN A 222 -0.39 -8.37 -25.32
CA GLN A 222 -0.87 -8.75 -24.00
C GLN A 222 -2.01 -7.84 -23.52
N GLU A 223 -1.87 -6.51 -23.69
CA GLU A 223 -2.93 -5.56 -23.32
C GLU A 223 -4.21 -5.80 -24.13
N LEU A 224 -4.09 -6.10 -25.42
CA LEU A 224 -5.24 -6.44 -26.27
C LEU A 224 -5.91 -7.74 -25.81
N ARG A 225 -5.13 -8.78 -25.50
CA ARG A 225 -5.67 -10.06 -24.99
C ARG A 225 -6.43 -9.86 -23.69
N GLU A 226 -5.83 -9.16 -22.72
CA GLU A 226 -6.47 -8.91 -21.43
C GLU A 226 -7.75 -8.09 -21.59
N ALA A 227 -7.70 -7.00 -22.35
CA ALA A 227 -8.85 -6.14 -22.57
C ALA A 227 -9.98 -6.82 -23.33
N LEU A 228 -9.69 -7.61 -24.37
CA LEU A 228 -10.71 -8.37 -25.12
C LEU A 228 -11.33 -9.48 -24.26
N ALA A 229 -10.54 -10.18 -23.45
CA ALA A 229 -11.05 -11.17 -22.51
C ALA A 229 -12.00 -10.54 -21.48
N GLU A 230 -11.69 -9.33 -21.00
CA GLU A 230 -12.60 -8.55 -20.13
C GLU A 230 -13.93 -8.16 -20.82
N HIS A 231 -13.96 -8.10 -22.16
CA HIS A 231 -15.19 -7.91 -22.96
C HIS A 231 -15.89 -9.24 -23.29
N GLY A 232 -15.44 -10.36 -22.71
CA GLY A 232 -16.01 -11.69 -22.97
C GLY A 232 -15.62 -12.28 -24.33
N VAL A 233 -14.58 -11.74 -24.97
CA VAL A 233 -14.07 -12.30 -26.24
C VAL A 233 -13.14 -13.46 -25.93
N ASP A 234 -13.37 -14.61 -26.56
CA ASP A 234 -12.44 -15.74 -26.51
C ASP A 234 -11.17 -15.43 -27.34
N VAL A 235 -10.13 -14.99 -26.64
CA VAL A 235 -8.86 -14.59 -27.25
C VAL A 235 -8.04 -15.75 -27.82
N SER A 236 -8.39 -17.00 -27.51
CA SER A 236 -7.73 -18.18 -28.10
C SER A 236 -7.98 -18.31 -29.60
N LEU A 237 -9.04 -17.68 -30.11
CA LEU A 237 -9.41 -17.63 -31.52
C LEU A 237 -8.57 -16.63 -32.33
N TYR A 238 -7.75 -15.80 -31.66
CA TYR A 238 -6.98 -14.71 -32.27
C TYR A 238 -5.48 -14.92 -31.98
N PRO A 239 -4.75 -15.61 -32.87
CA PRO A 239 -3.40 -16.11 -32.57
C PRO A 239 -2.33 -15.03 -32.55
N GLY A 240 -2.51 -13.90 -33.25
CA GLY A 240 -1.54 -12.81 -33.26
C GLY A 240 -2.12 -11.44 -32.94
N LYS A 241 -1.22 -10.48 -32.62
CA LYS A 241 -1.58 -9.08 -32.38
C LYS A 241 -2.50 -8.48 -33.46
N ALA A 242 -2.24 -8.73 -34.74
CA ALA A 242 -3.04 -8.17 -35.84
C ALA A 242 -4.51 -8.63 -35.77
N ASP A 243 -4.76 -9.89 -35.44
CA ASP A 243 -6.12 -10.44 -35.31
C ASP A 243 -6.85 -9.83 -34.11
N LEU A 244 -6.13 -9.60 -33.02
CA LEU A 244 -6.64 -8.95 -31.81
C LEU A 244 -6.97 -7.48 -32.06
N VAL A 245 -6.11 -6.74 -32.79
CA VAL A 245 -6.39 -5.35 -33.20
C VAL A 245 -7.66 -5.29 -34.04
N ASN A 246 -7.78 -6.15 -35.06
CA ASN A 246 -8.96 -6.19 -35.92
C ASN A 246 -10.22 -6.47 -35.11
N LYS A 247 -10.16 -7.41 -34.15
CA LYS A 247 -11.29 -7.72 -33.28
C LYS A 247 -11.65 -6.55 -32.37
N ALA A 248 -10.66 -5.88 -31.79
CA ALA A 248 -10.86 -4.70 -30.95
C ALA A 248 -11.50 -3.55 -31.71
N GLN A 249 -11.11 -3.31 -32.97
CA GLN A 249 -11.69 -2.27 -33.82
C GLN A 249 -13.15 -2.56 -34.24
N MET A 250 -13.62 -3.81 -34.10
CA MET A 250 -14.99 -4.23 -34.41
C MET A 250 -15.95 -4.15 -33.19
N LEU A 251 -15.45 -3.83 -32.00
CA LEU A 251 -16.26 -3.66 -30.78
C LEU A 251 -16.73 -2.22 -30.61
#